data_AF-A0A1F8PRE9-F1
#
_entry.id   AF-A0A1F8PRE9-F1
#
_cell.length_a   1.000
_cell.length_b   1.000
_cell.length_c   1.000
_cell.angle_alpha   90.00
_cell.angle_beta   90.00
_cell.angle_gamma   90.00
#
_symmetry.space_group_name_H-M   'P 1'
#
loop_
_entity.id
_entity.type
_entity.pdbx_description
1 polymer ?
#
loop_
_entity_poly.entity_id
_entity_poly.type
_entity_poly.pdbx_seq_one_letter_code
_entity_poly.pdbx_strand_id
1 'polypeptide(L)'
;MGTVIYSVSPMQAFMGQFVTALIMLAIGIFGLATSFIREGGRRKPITLSRIVLGLAGGFLVLTAGVLAFLTYREFKGEVKTVTVLVDDKQVVESNCNDGDTCISYLVETSAPPKAYDFTVDREAYEKLQVRACYEFTYYPEHGLLAPAYDTNYYEAASAITSIIVADASACGQH
;
A
#
# COMPACT_ATOMS: atom_id res chain seq x y z
N MET A 1 0.73 -26.36 -13.38
CA MET A 1 1.15 -25.39 -12.34
C MET A 1 2.27 -24.57 -12.95
N GLY A 2 2.03 -23.28 -13.15
CA GLY A 2 2.97 -22.39 -13.81
C GLY A 2 4.17 -22.01 -12.93
N THR A 3 5.17 -21.39 -13.55
CA THR A 3 6.37 -20.91 -12.85
C THR A 3 6.03 -19.69 -11.99
N VAL A 4 6.38 -19.73 -10.71
CA VAL A 4 6.19 -18.59 -9.78
C VAL A 4 7.27 -17.54 -10.07
N ILE A 5 6.85 -16.32 -10.41
CA ILE A 5 7.74 -15.20 -10.69
C ILE A 5 7.99 -14.37 -9.44
N TYR A 6 6.94 -14.22 -8.63
CA TYR A 6 6.94 -13.43 -7.42
C TYR A 6 5.98 -14.05 -6.42
N SER A 7 6.39 -14.10 -5.16
CA SER A 7 5.52 -14.49 -4.05
C SER A 7 6.03 -13.87 -2.76
N VAL A 8 5.14 -13.20 -2.04
CA VAL A 8 5.40 -12.63 -0.72
C VAL A 8 4.24 -12.93 0.21
N SER A 9 4.53 -13.01 1.51
CA SER A 9 3.47 -13.14 2.49
C SER A 9 2.66 -11.84 2.59
N PRO A 10 1.36 -11.90 2.92
CA PRO A 10 0.57 -10.69 3.20
C PRO A 10 1.23 -9.77 4.23
N MET A 11 1.89 -10.34 5.24
CA MET A 11 2.58 -9.57 6.27
C MET A 11 3.77 -8.78 5.71
N GLN A 12 4.47 -9.31 4.70
CA GLN A 12 5.55 -8.58 4.00
C GLN A 12 4.99 -7.48 3.11
N ALA A 13 3.89 -7.76 2.38
CA ALA A 13 3.29 -6.79 1.46
C ALA A 13 2.79 -5.52 2.19
N PHE A 14 2.26 -5.66 3.41
CA PHE A 14 1.79 -4.53 4.22
C PHE A 14 2.82 -4.01 5.25
N MET A 15 4.05 -4.54 5.26
CA MET A 15 5.04 -4.24 6.31
C MET A 15 5.35 -2.74 6.44
N GLY A 16 5.48 -2.04 5.31
CA GLY A 16 5.74 -0.60 5.29
C GLY A 16 4.64 0.23 5.99
N GLN A 17 3.37 -0.13 5.77
CA GLN A 17 2.24 0.54 6.43
C GLN A 17 2.23 0.26 7.93
N PHE A 18 2.47 -0.98 8.35
CA PHE A 18 2.56 -1.34 9.77
C PHE A 18 3.70 -0.62 10.49
N VAL A 19 4.89 -0.58 9.89
CA VAL A 19 6.06 0.11 10.46
C VAL A 19 5.78 1.60 10.60
N THR A 20 5.21 2.23 9.57
CA THR A 20 4.86 3.66 9.60
C THR A 20 3.85 3.96 10.70
N ALA A 21 2.78 3.16 10.81
CA ALA A 21 1.79 3.30 11.88
C ALA A 21 2.42 3.15 13.27
N LEU A 22 3.33 2.19 13.45
CA LEU A 22 4.01 1.95 14.72
C LEU A 22 4.93 3.11 15.11
N ILE A 23 5.69 3.67 14.17
CA ILE A 23 6.54 4.84 14.40
C ILE A 23 5.69 6.06 14.78
N MET A 24 4.62 6.34 14.03
CA MET A 24 3.71 7.45 14.35
C MET A 24 3.08 7.30 15.73
N LEU A 25 2.67 6.08 16.08
CA LEU A 25 2.10 5.77 17.40
C LEU A 25 3.13 5.94 18.52
N ALA A 26 4.38 5.48 18.33
CA ALA A 26 5.45 5.65 19.30
C ALA A 26 5.78 7.13 19.55
N ILE A 27 5.92 7.93 18.48
CA ILE A 27 6.16 9.37 18.58
C ILE A 27 4.97 10.07 19.23
N GLY A 28 3.75 9.72 18.85
CA GLY A 28 2.52 10.29 19.40
C GLY A 28 2.35 10.01 20.90
N ILE A 29 2.55 8.76 21.33
CA ILE A 29 2.52 8.39 22.75
C ILE A 29 3.65 9.09 23.52
N PHE A 30 4.86 9.17 22.96
CA PHE A 30 5.95 9.89 23.60
C PHE A 30 5.65 11.39 23.76
N GLY A 31 5.07 12.03 22.75
CA GLY A 31 4.63 13.42 22.82
C GLY A 31 3.54 13.65 23.87
N LEU A 32 2.55 12.75 23.95
CA LEU A 32 1.55 12.79 25.01
C LEU A 32 2.17 12.58 26.40
N ALA A 33 2.99 11.55 26.58
CA ALA A 33 3.63 11.24 27.85
C ALA A 33 4.47 12.42 28.35
N THR A 34 5.29 13.02 27.50
CA THR A 34 6.11 14.18 27.86
C THR A 34 5.28 15.43 28.15
N SER A 35 4.08 15.58 27.58
CA SER A 35 3.14 16.65 27.93
C SER A 35 2.52 16.47 29.33
N PHE A 36 2.32 15.21 29.78
CA PHE A 36 1.72 14.87 31.07
C PHE A 36 2.73 14.66 32.22
N ILE A 37 4.00 14.34 31.92
CA ILE A 37 5.04 14.15 32.93
C ILE A 37 5.30 15.50 33.64
N ARG A 38 4.79 15.60 34.86
CA ARG A 38 5.15 16.67 35.81
C ARG A 38 6.58 16.42 36.29
N GLU A 39 7.54 17.11 35.68
CA GLU A 39 8.89 17.22 36.26
C GLU A 39 8.83 17.70 37.72
N GLY A 40 9.08 16.80 38.67
CA GLY A 40 9.59 17.11 40.00
C GLY A 40 8.75 18.08 40.86
N GLY A 41 7.48 17.77 41.11
CA GLY A 41 6.75 18.25 42.30
C GLY A 41 6.43 19.76 42.40
N ARG A 42 6.95 20.61 41.51
CA ARG A 42 6.55 22.03 41.41
C ARG A 42 5.65 22.22 40.19
N ARG A 43 4.51 22.88 40.39
CA ARG A 43 3.60 23.33 39.33
C ARG A 43 4.35 24.37 38.45
N LYS A 44 5.21 23.92 37.54
CA LYS A 44 5.71 24.78 36.46
C LYS A 44 4.49 25.27 35.66
N PRO A 45 4.46 26.55 35.23
CA PRO A 45 3.39 27.06 34.40
C PRO A 45 3.30 26.21 33.13
N ILE A 46 2.07 25.92 32.71
CA ILE A 46 1.83 25.25 31.44
C ILE A 46 2.37 26.18 30.35
N THR A 47 3.52 25.82 29.78
CA THR A 47 4.07 26.55 28.64
C THR A 47 3.30 26.18 27.39
N LEU A 48 3.10 27.15 26.49
CA LEU A 48 2.44 26.95 25.18
C LEU A 48 3.02 25.74 24.43
N SER A 49 4.34 25.52 24.56
CA SER A 49 5.05 24.36 24.01
C SER A 49 4.48 23.02 24.45
N ARG A 50 4.06 22.85 25.71
CA ARG A 50 3.51 21.59 26.23
C ARG A 50 2.12 21.30 25.68
N ILE A 51 1.30 22.34 25.49
CA ILE A 51 -0.03 22.21 24.88
C ILE A 51 0.09 21.81 23.42
N VAL A 52 0.96 22.49 22.66
CA VAL A 52 1.21 22.17 21.24
C VAL A 52 1.73 20.75 21.09
N LEU A 53 2.66 20.33 21.96
CA LEU A 53 3.25 18.99 21.90
C LEU A 53 2.25 17.90 22.29
N GLY A 54 1.35 18.16 23.25
CA GLY A 54 0.23 17.29 23.59
C GLY A 54 -0.80 17.16 22.46
N LEU A 55 -1.18 18.27 21.82
CA LEU A 55 -2.10 18.28 20.67
C LEU A 55 -1.50 17.57 19.46
N ALA A 56 -0.24 17.84 19.12
CA ALA A 56 0.46 17.17 18.03
C ALA A 56 0.63 15.67 18.30
N GLY A 57 0.98 15.29 19.54
CA GLY A 57 1.05 13.89 19.94
C GLY A 57 -0.29 13.18 19.85
N GLY A 58 -1.37 13.82 20.33
CA GLY A 58 -2.73 13.29 20.22
C GLY A 58 -3.17 13.13 18.77
N PHE A 59 -2.87 14.10 17.91
CA PHE A 59 -3.12 14.02 16.48
C PHE A 59 -2.40 12.83 15.84
N LEU A 60 -1.10 12.65 16.13
CA LEU A 60 -0.31 11.53 15.61
C LEU A 60 -0.86 10.16 16.04
N VAL A 61 -1.33 10.03 17.29
CA VAL A 61 -1.96 8.79 17.75
C VAL A 61 -3.26 8.51 16.99
N LEU A 62 -4.08 9.54 16.76
CA LEU A 62 -5.33 9.39 15.99
C LEU A 62 -5.05 9.00 14.54
N THR A 63 -4.11 9.66 13.87
CA THR A 63 -3.75 9.32 12.49
C THR A 63 -3.15 7.91 12.39
N ALA A 64 -2.30 7.52 13.34
CA ALA A 64 -1.77 6.16 13.40
C ALA A 64 -2.88 5.12 13.61
N GLY A 65 -3.87 5.42 14.46
CA GLY A 65 -5.02 4.55 14.70
C GLY A 65 -5.90 4.38 13.45
N VAL A 66 -6.16 5.47 12.72
CA VAL A 66 -6.90 5.42 11.45
C VAL A 66 -6.13 4.60 10.41
N LEU A 67 -4.83 4.86 10.24
CA LEU A 67 -3.99 4.12 9.30
C LEU A 67 -3.99 2.62 9.63
N ALA A 68 -3.75 2.26 10.90
CA ALA A 68 -3.75 0.87 11.35
C ALA A 68 -5.12 0.19 11.11
N PHE A 69 -6.23 0.91 11.31
CA PHE A 69 -7.57 0.39 11.04
C PHE A 69 -7.81 0.16 9.54
N LEU A 70 -7.39 1.08 8.67
CA LEU A 70 -7.50 0.93 7.22
C LEU A 70 -6.67 -0.24 6.72
N THR A 71 -5.39 -0.32 7.10
CA THR A 71 -4.51 -1.45 6.76
C THR A 71 -5.08 -2.78 7.27
N TYR A 72 -5.63 -2.82 8.49
CA TYR A 72 -6.25 -4.03 9.03
C TYR A 72 -7.49 -4.45 8.23
N ARG A 73 -8.31 -3.48 7.80
CA ARG A 73 -9.49 -3.74 6.97
C ARG A 73 -9.10 -4.30 5.61
N GLU A 74 -8.06 -3.75 4.98
CA GLU A 74 -7.52 -4.26 3.71
C GLU A 74 -6.92 -5.66 3.88
N PHE A 75 -6.13 -5.88 4.92
CA PHE A 75 -5.53 -7.18 5.24
C PHE A 75 -6.59 -8.27 5.46
N LYS A 76 -7.71 -7.93 6.10
CA LYS A 76 -8.87 -8.83 6.27
C LYS A 76 -9.80 -8.89 5.06
N GLY A 77 -9.55 -8.06 4.04
CA GLY A 77 -10.33 -8.03 2.81
C GLY A 77 -10.19 -9.32 2.00
N GLU A 78 -11.00 -9.41 0.95
CA GLU A 78 -10.93 -10.54 0.02
C GLU A 78 -9.67 -10.45 -0.83
N VAL A 79 -8.86 -11.50 -0.79
CA VAL A 79 -7.79 -11.72 -1.76
C VAL A 79 -8.43 -12.12 -3.08
N LYS A 80 -8.06 -11.43 -4.16
CA LYS A 80 -8.51 -11.77 -5.52
C LYS A 80 -7.37 -12.36 -6.31
N THR A 81 -7.70 -13.33 -7.15
CA THR A 81 -6.80 -13.88 -8.14
C THR A 81 -7.41 -13.66 -9.51
N VAL A 82 -6.65 -13.05 -10.43
CA VAL A 82 -7.09 -12.78 -11.80
C VAL A 82 -6.02 -13.22 -12.78
N THR A 83 -6.45 -13.85 -13.87
CA THR A 83 -5.57 -14.15 -15.00
C THR A 83 -5.67 -13.02 -15.99
N VAL A 84 -4.56 -12.36 -16.27
CA VAL A 84 -4.48 -11.19 -17.14
C VAL A 84 -3.38 -11.34 -18.17
N LEU A 85 -3.58 -10.70 -19.32
CA LEU A 85 -2.55 -10.49 -20.31
C LEU A 85 -1.82 -9.19 -19.98
N VAL A 86 -0.49 -9.23 -19.94
CA VAL A 86 0.32 -8.00 -19.81
C VAL A 86 0.39 -7.30 -21.15
N ASP A 87 -0.24 -6.13 -21.25
CA ASP A 87 -0.30 -5.35 -22.49
C ASP A 87 0.87 -4.39 -22.61
N ASP A 88 1.23 -3.74 -21.50
CA ASP A 88 2.31 -2.78 -21.45
C ASP A 88 3.00 -2.76 -20.07
N LYS A 89 4.22 -2.21 -20.06
CA LYS A 89 5.06 -2.07 -18.88
C LYS A 89 5.65 -0.67 -18.86
N GLN A 90 5.31 0.10 -17.84
CA GLN A 90 5.73 1.49 -17.72
C GLN A 90 6.53 1.70 -16.42
N VAL A 91 7.58 2.52 -16.53
CA VAL A 91 8.30 3.02 -15.37
C VAL A 91 7.85 4.47 -15.18
N VAL A 92 7.11 4.72 -14.10
CA VAL A 92 6.56 6.02 -13.78
C VAL A 92 7.47 6.69 -12.76
N GLU A 93 8.10 7.79 -13.17
CA GLU A 93 8.84 8.66 -12.27
C GLU A 93 7.90 9.76 -11.77
N SER A 94 7.70 9.82 -10.45
CA SER A 94 6.89 10.82 -9.79
C SER A 94 7.72 11.57 -8.75
N ASN A 95 7.41 12.85 -8.53
CA ASN A 95 8.05 13.57 -7.44
C ASN A 95 7.44 13.10 -6.12
N CYS A 96 8.25 12.45 -5.31
CA CYS A 96 7.92 12.23 -3.92
C CYS A 96 8.11 13.53 -3.13
N ASN A 97 7.45 13.59 -1.96
CA ASN A 97 7.66 14.69 -1.02
C ASN A 97 9.17 14.84 -0.74
N ASP A 98 9.61 16.09 -0.61
CA ASP A 98 11.01 16.52 -0.45
C ASP A 98 11.90 16.51 -1.71
N GLY A 99 11.31 16.43 -2.91
CA GLY A 99 12.05 16.64 -4.17
C GLY A 99 12.82 15.42 -4.67
N ASP A 100 12.66 14.28 -4.01
CA ASP A 100 13.15 12.99 -4.46
C ASP A 100 12.25 12.41 -5.56
N THR A 101 12.86 11.72 -6.53
CA THR A 101 12.14 11.01 -7.58
C THR A 101 11.76 9.61 -7.08
N CYS A 102 10.47 9.34 -6.98
CA CYS A 102 9.93 8.01 -6.73
C CYS A 102 9.65 7.29 -8.04
N ILE A 103 10.16 6.07 -8.13
CA ILE A 103 10.00 5.20 -9.29
C ILE A 103 8.96 4.15 -8.95
N SER A 104 7.87 4.13 -9.71
CA SER A 104 6.83 3.11 -9.65
C SER A 104 6.86 2.28 -10.92
N TYR A 105 6.77 0.95 -10.79
CA TYR A 105 6.74 0.03 -11.93
C TYR A 105 5.30 -0.40 -12.18
N LEU A 106 4.69 0.19 -13.20
CA LEU A 106 3.30 -0.05 -13.57
C LEU A 106 3.24 -1.14 -14.64
N VAL A 107 2.30 -2.06 -14.48
CA VAL A 107 2.00 -3.11 -15.46
C VAL A 107 0.54 -2.94 -15.84
N GLU A 108 0.32 -2.52 -17.08
CA GLU A 108 -1.03 -2.42 -17.65
C GLU A 108 -1.44 -3.78 -18.18
N THR A 109 -2.61 -4.23 -17.79
CA THR A 109 -3.09 -5.56 -18.14
C THR A 109 -4.56 -5.55 -18.55
N SER A 110 -4.93 -6.44 -19.46
CA SER A 110 -6.31 -6.66 -19.86
C SER A 110 -6.76 -8.06 -19.50
N ALA A 111 -7.96 -8.15 -18.93
CA ALA A 111 -8.72 -9.38 -18.87
C ALA A 111 -10.19 -9.04 -19.12
N PRO A 112 -10.88 -9.67 -20.09
CA PRO A 112 -12.28 -9.36 -20.33
C PRO A 112 -13.10 -9.49 -19.03
N PRO A 113 -13.85 -8.47 -18.58
CA PRO A 113 -14.20 -7.21 -19.25
C PRO A 113 -13.44 -5.94 -18.78
N LYS A 114 -12.39 -6.04 -17.96
CA LYS A 114 -11.73 -4.89 -17.32
C LYS A 114 -10.24 -4.77 -17.65
N ALA A 115 -9.73 -3.55 -17.55
CA ALA A 115 -8.29 -3.31 -17.48
C ALA A 115 -7.86 -3.25 -16.01
N TYR A 116 -6.65 -3.71 -15.72
CA TYR A 116 -6.05 -3.64 -14.40
C TYR A 116 -4.65 -3.07 -14.50
N ASP A 117 -4.35 -2.10 -13.65
CA ASP A 117 -3.00 -1.59 -13.52
C ASP A 117 -2.44 -2.03 -12.18
N PHE A 118 -1.35 -2.78 -12.27
CA PHE A 118 -0.66 -3.32 -11.12
C PHE A 118 0.64 -2.56 -10.92
N THR A 119 0.79 -1.90 -9.77
CA THR A 119 2.10 -1.44 -9.33
C THR A 119 2.83 -2.62 -8.70
N VAL A 120 3.93 -3.05 -9.32
CA VAL A 120 4.71 -4.21 -8.90
C VAL A 120 6.09 -3.79 -8.39
N ASP A 121 6.75 -4.67 -7.65
CA ASP A 121 8.16 -4.49 -7.31
C ASP A 121 9.04 -4.58 -8.56
N ARG A 122 10.18 -3.86 -8.54
CA ARG A 122 11.18 -3.88 -9.62
C ARG A 122 11.57 -5.29 -10.05
N GLU A 123 11.78 -6.20 -9.10
CA GLU A 123 12.20 -7.57 -9.40
C GLU A 123 11.13 -8.34 -10.16
N ALA A 124 9.86 -8.18 -9.77
CA ALA A 124 8.74 -8.75 -10.50
C ALA A 124 8.59 -8.12 -11.88
N TYR A 125 8.70 -6.79 -11.96
CA TYR A 125 8.68 -6.05 -13.22
C TYR A 125 9.71 -6.57 -14.21
N GLU A 126 10.98 -6.74 -13.81
CA GLU A 126 12.05 -7.19 -14.70
C GLU A 126 11.81 -8.61 -15.27
N LYS A 127 11.09 -9.47 -14.53
CA LYS A 127 10.76 -10.85 -14.95
C LYS A 127 9.51 -10.96 -15.81
N LEU A 128 8.61 -9.97 -15.74
CA LEU A 128 7.39 -9.94 -16.55
C LEU A 128 7.69 -9.64 -18.02
N GLN A 129 7.03 -10.37 -18.91
CA GLN A 129 7.11 -10.18 -20.37
C GLN A 129 5.80 -9.61 -20.89
N VAL A 130 5.91 -8.67 -21.82
CA VAL A 130 4.74 -8.11 -22.52
C VAL A 130 4.16 -9.16 -23.46
N ARG A 131 2.83 -9.18 -23.61
CA ARG A 131 2.04 -10.19 -24.34
C ARG A 131 2.12 -11.60 -23.78
N ALA A 132 2.46 -11.73 -22.49
CA ALA A 132 2.41 -13.00 -21.78
C ALA A 132 1.28 -13.01 -20.74
N CYS A 133 0.81 -14.22 -20.45
CA CYS A 133 -0.28 -14.47 -19.51
C CYS A 133 0.25 -14.70 -18.10
N TYR A 134 -0.37 -14.04 -17.13
CA TYR A 134 -0.01 -14.18 -15.73
C TYR A 134 -1.25 -14.24 -14.85
N GLU A 135 -1.14 -15.02 -13.78
CA GLU A 135 -2.10 -15.05 -12.69
C GLU A 135 -1.58 -14.15 -11.56
N PHE A 136 -2.29 -13.05 -11.31
CA PHE A 136 -2.00 -12.10 -10.24
C PHE A 136 -2.90 -12.35 -9.06
N THR A 137 -2.31 -12.56 -7.88
CA THR A 137 -3.00 -12.58 -6.60
C THR A 137 -2.75 -11.28 -5.87
N TYR A 138 -3.81 -10.53 -5.56
CA TYR A 138 -3.73 -9.20 -4.99
C TYR A 138 -4.86 -8.89 -4.00
N TYR A 139 -4.63 -7.87 -3.18
CA TYR A 139 -5.65 -7.23 -2.37
C TYR A 139 -6.19 -6.02 -3.13
N PRO A 140 -7.50 -5.95 -3.43
CA PRO A 140 -8.10 -4.78 -4.07
C PRO A 140 -8.05 -3.58 -3.13
N GLU A 141 -7.83 -2.39 -3.69
CA GLU A 141 -7.94 -1.16 -2.89
C GLU A 141 -9.39 -0.96 -2.40
N HIS A 142 -9.55 -0.92 -1.08
CA HIS A 142 -10.84 -0.66 -0.43
C HIS A 142 -10.72 0.55 0.48
N GLY A 143 -10.57 1.73 -0.13
CA GLY A 143 -10.37 2.99 0.58
C GLY A 143 -11.56 3.95 0.50
N LEU A 144 -11.75 4.73 1.57
CA LEU A 144 -12.55 5.97 1.54
C LEU A 144 -11.83 7.11 0.76
N LEU A 145 -10.54 6.92 0.52
CA LEU A 145 -9.62 7.80 -0.22
C LEU A 145 -9.14 7.17 -1.53
N ALA A 146 -9.68 5.99 -1.90
CA ALA A 146 -9.37 5.43 -3.21
C ALA A 146 -9.81 6.44 -4.28
N PRO A 147 -8.98 6.72 -5.31
CA PRO A 147 -9.39 7.60 -6.37
C PRO A 147 -10.69 7.08 -6.96
N ALA A 148 -11.63 7.97 -7.29
CA ALA A 148 -12.88 7.60 -7.92
C ALA A 148 -12.62 7.16 -9.37
N TYR A 149 -11.99 6.01 -9.55
CA TYR A 149 -11.94 5.32 -10.82
C TYR A 149 -13.33 4.80 -11.13
N ASP A 150 -13.70 4.79 -12.42
CA ASP A 150 -14.90 4.08 -12.85
C ASP A 150 -14.66 2.59 -12.62
N THR A 151 -15.13 2.11 -11.47
CA THR A 151 -14.91 0.74 -10.96
C THR A 151 -15.45 -0.34 -11.90
N ASN A 152 -16.21 0.06 -12.93
CA ASN A 152 -16.67 -0.81 -14.00
C ASN A 152 -15.56 -1.17 -15.00
N TYR A 153 -14.57 -0.30 -15.20
CA TYR A 153 -13.54 -0.47 -16.23
C TYR A 153 -12.13 -0.67 -15.68
N TYR A 154 -11.87 -0.22 -14.44
CA TYR A 154 -10.53 -0.16 -13.88
C TYR A 154 -10.51 -0.57 -12.41
N GLU A 155 -9.58 -1.44 -12.03
CA GLU A 155 -9.38 -1.90 -10.65
C GLU A 155 -7.90 -1.85 -10.31
N ALA A 156 -7.55 -1.09 -9.26
CA ALA A 156 -6.20 -0.97 -8.73
C ALA A 156 -5.98 -1.95 -7.57
N ALA A 157 -4.74 -2.43 -7.44
CA ALA A 157 -4.32 -3.29 -6.35
C ALA A 157 -3.65 -2.48 -5.24
N SER A 158 -4.02 -2.74 -3.98
CA SER A 158 -3.32 -2.16 -2.82
C SER A 158 -2.01 -2.89 -2.54
N ALA A 159 -2.00 -4.20 -2.76
CA ALA A 159 -0.85 -5.07 -2.52
C ALA A 159 -0.92 -6.33 -3.37
N ILE A 160 0.21 -6.74 -3.94
CA ILE A 160 0.34 -7.97 -4.73
C ILE A 160 1.10 -9.00 -3.91
N THR A 161 0.59 -10.23 -3.83
CA THR A 161 1.19 -11.30 -3.03
C THR A 161 1.73 -12.45 -3.87
N SER A 162 1.25 -12.62 -5.10
CA SER A 162 1.75 -13.67 -5.99
C SER A 162 1.57 -13.29 -7.45
N ILE A 163 2.56 -13.65 -8.27
CA ILE A 163 2.50 -13.57 -9.73
C ILE A 163 3.04 -14.89 -10.29
N ILE A 164 2.20 -15.58 -11.06
CA ILE A 164 2.51 -16.91 -11.62
C ILE A 164 2.33 -16.84 -13.13
N VAL A 165 3.23 -17.48 -13.89
CA VAL A 165 3.05 -17.66 -15.34
C VAL A 165 1.79 -18.49 -15.58
N ALA A 166 0.85 -17.98 -16.37
CA ALA A 166 -0.32 -18.72 -16.80
C ALA A 166 -0.13 -19.25 -18.23
N ASP A 167 -0.81 -20.34 -18.57
CA ASP A 167 -0.83 -20.83 -19.95
C ASP A 167 -1.45 -19.77 -20.88
N ALA A 168 -0.91 -19.62 -22.09
CA ALA A 168 -1.38 -18.60 -23.04
C ALA A 168 -2.88 -18.73 -23.38
N SER A 169 -3.42 -19.95 -23.33
CA SER A 169 -4.85 -20.21 -23.51
C SER A 169 -5.72 -19.67 -22.37
N ALA A 170 -5.15 -19.38 -21.20
CA ALA A 170 -5.88 -18.90 -20.03
C ALA A 170 -6.31 -17.43 -20.14
N CYS A 171 -5.65 -16.62 -20.98
CA CYS A 171 -6.08 -15.24 -21.25
C CYS A 171 -7.10 -15.11 -22.40
N GLY A 172 -7.60 -16.23 -22.94
CA GLY A 172 -8.60 -16.20 -24.02
C GLY A 172 -8.06 -15.72 -25.37
N GLN A 173 -6.74 -15.80 -25.59
CA GLN A 173 -6.17 -15.54 -26.92
C GLN A 173 -6.46 -16.73 -27.86
N HIS A 174 -7.39 -16.52 -28.78
CA HIS A 174 -7.53 -17.28 -30.02
C HIS A 174 -6.97 -16.45 -31.18
#